data_AF-A0A923Q575-F1
#
_entry.id   AF-A0A923Q575-F1
#
_cell.length_a   1.000
_cell.length_b   1.000
_cell.length_c   1.000
_cell.angle_alpha   90.00
_cell.angle_beta   90.00
_cell.angle_gamma   90.00
#
_symmetry.space_group_name_H-M   'P 1'
#
loop_
_entity.id
_entity.type
_entity.pdbx_description
1 polymer ?
#
loop_
_entity_poly.entity_id
_entity_poly.type
_entity_poly.pdbx_seq_one_letter_code
_entity_poly.pdbx_strand_id
1 'polypeptide(L)'
;MLVAFFESVKYVGHLLPISFLRVFLGYYYLQQAMLKFKGDFLTRPRIADQIAEWLPASHAPNWYKIFVSSQIIPHWQTVAFIIVGLEFAIAVSYIVGYVVRPVALLGVLLCFNMLFFSGPMNEDLYKTFLAVHFVMAWVGAGRCLGFDYYFFKRRRGIWW
;
A
#
# COMPACT_ATOMS: atom_id res chain seq x y z
N MET A 1 3.56 27.63 7.99
CA MET A 1 3.41 26.16 7.96
C MET A 1 3.10 25.59 9.34
N LEU A 2 3.90 25.84 10.37
CA LEU A 2 3.68 25.30 11.72
C LEU A 2 2.34 25.69 12.35
N VAL A 3 1.87 26.93 12.17
CA VAL A 3 0.55 27.37 12.68
C VAL A 3 -0.61 26.55 12.09
N ALA A 4 -0.57 26.26 10.79
CA ALA A 4 -1.57 25.44 10.12
C ALA A 4 -1.51 23.97 10.56
N PHE A 5 -0.31 23.47 10.89
CA PHE A 5 -0.10 22.14 11.45
C PHE A 5 -0.76 22.01 12.83
N PHE A 6 -0.54 22.97 13.73
CA PHE A 6 -1.20 23.00 15.04
C PHE A 6 -2.70 23.28 14.97
N GLU A 7 -3.18 24.06 13.99
CA GLU A 7 -4.62 24.20 13.72
C GLU A 7 -5.26 22.86 13.36
N SER A 8 -4.59 22.01 12.56
CA SER A 8 -5.12 20.70 12.19
C SER A 8 -5.31 19.79 13.42
N VAL A 9 -4.42 19.89 14.43
CA VAL A 9 -4.56 19.18 15.71
C VAL A 9 -5.81 19.62 16.47
N LYS A 10 -6.12 20.92 16.46
CA LYS A 10 -7.25 21.49 17.21
C LYS A 10 -8.61 21.09 16.63
N TYR A 11 -8.76 21.07 15.31
CA TYR A 11 -10.04 20.77 14.65
C TYR A 11 -10.23 19.29 14.33
N VAL A 12 -9.14 18.53 14.22
CA VAL A 12 -9.15 17.14 13.74
C VAL A 12 -8.47 16.19 14.75
N GLY A 13 -8.36 16.61 16.02
CA GLY A 13 -7.69 15.87 17.09
C GLY A 13 -8.23 14.45 17.33
N HIS A 14 -9.45 14.14 16.89
CA HIS A 14 -10.00 12.78 16.96
C HIS A 14 -9.39 11.82 15.92
N LEU A 15 -8.78 12.33 14.84
CA LEU A 15 -8.14 11.52 13.78
C LEU A 15 -6.61 11.44 13.95
N LEU A 16 -6.07 11.97 15.04
CA LEU A 16 -4.65 11.90 15.41
C LEU A 16 -4.13 10.44 15.50
N PRO A 17 -4.89 9.47 16.06
CA PRO A 17 -4.48 8.06 16.04
C PRO A 17 -4.29 7.50 14.62
N ILE A 18 -5.09 7.97 13.66
CA ILE A 18 -4.99 7.55 12.26
C ILE A 18 -3.73 8.12 11.61
N SER A 19 -3.34 9.35 11.94
CA SER A 19 -2.06 9.92 11.49
C SER A 19 -0.86 9.13 12.02
N PHE A 20 -0.89 8.66 13.26
CA PHE A 20 0.15 7.78 13.80
C PHE A 20 0.17 6.42 13.10
N LEU A 21 -0.99 5.79 12.91
CA LEU A 21 -1.12 4.55 12.17
C LEU A 21 -0.57 4.68 10.74
N ARG A 22 -0.83 5.82 10.08
CA ARG A 22 -0.31 6.14 8.75
C ARG A 22 1.21 6.14 8.74
N VAL A 23 1.84 6.90 9.63
CA VAL A 23 3.30 6.99 9.71
C VAL A 23 3.92 5.64 10.08
N PHE A 24 3.32 4.90 11.00
CA PHE A 24 3.75 3.56 11.38
C PHE A 24 3.72 2.60 10.20
N LEU A 25 2.60 2.54 9.46
CA LEU A 25 2.51 1.72 8.25
C LEU A 25 3.49 2.18 7.17
N GLY A 26 3.66 3.49 6.99
CA GLY A 26 4.65 4.03 6.06
C GLY A 26 6.07 3.54 6.38
N TYR A 27 6.46 3.54 7.66
CA TYR A 27 7.74 2.99 8.11
C TYR A 27 7.82 1.48 7.89
N TYR A 28 6.77 0.74 8.20
CA TYR A 28 6.72 -0.70 7.97
C TYR A 28 6.91 -1.06 6.49
N TYR A 29 6.21 -0.38 5.58
CA TYR A 29 6.36 -0.57 4.14
C TYR A 29 7.75 -0.16 3.66
N LEU A 30 8.35 0.89 4.22
CA LEU A 30 9.73 1.28 3.90
C LEU A 30 10.71 0.16 4.25
N GLN A 31 10.57 -0.42 5.45
CA GLN A 31 11.40 -1.52 5.89
C GLN A 31 11.23 -2.75 4.98
N GLN A 32 10.01 -3.12 4.65
CA GLN A 32 9.72 -4.25 3.73
C GLN A 32 10.31 -4.01 2.34
N ALA A 33 10.10 -2.82 1.77
CA ALA A 33 10.62 -2.45 0.47
C ALA A 33 12.15 -2.48 0.44
N MET A 34 12.81 -1.97 1.49
CA MET A 34 14.26 -1.99 1.63
C MET A 34 14.82 -3.42 1.78
N LEU A 35 14.14 -4.28 2.52
CA LEU A 35 14.50 -5.70 2.64
C LEU A 35 14.40 -6.41 1.29
N LYS A 36 13.33 -6.17 0.53
CA LYS A 36 13.15 -6.75 -0.82
C LYS A 36 14.13 -6.19 -1.83
N PHE A 37 14.45 -4.89 -1.74
CA PHE A 37 15.40 -4.23 -2.63
C PHE A 37 16.84 -4.68 -2.41
N LYS A 38 17.25 -4.88 -1.15
CA LYS A 38 18.59 -5.38 -0.80
C LYS A 38 18.71 -6.90 -0.92
N GLY A 39 17.60 -7.61 -0.88
CA GLY A 39 17.55 -9.07 -0.97
C GLY A 39 17.48 -9.58 -2.41
N ASP A 40 17.27 -10.90 -2.53
CA ASP A 40 17.19 -11.60 -3.82
C ASP A 40 15.81 -11.49 -4.51
N PHE A 41 14.94 -10.60 -4.05
CA PHE A 41 13.54 -10.55 -4.52
C PHE A 41 13.43 -10.06 -5.98
N LEU A 42 14.38 -9.23 -6.41
CA LEU A 42 14.43 -8.71 -7.79
C LEU A 42 15.25 -9.59 -8.74
N THR A 43 16.11 -10.46 -8.20
CA THR A 43 17.06 -11.27 -8.98
C THR A 43 16.61 -12.71 -9.16
N ARG A 44 15.78 -13.24 -8.26
CA ARG A 44 15.26 -14.61 -8.31
C ARG A 44 13.73 -14.63 -8.50
N PRO A 45 13.18 -15.64 -9.19
CA PRO A 45 11.74 -15.77 -9.48
C PRO A 45 10.88 -16.14 -8.27
N ARG A 46 11.16 -15.61 -7.07
CA ARG A 46 10.44 -15.95 -5.83
C ARG A 46 8.93 -15.71 -5.92
N ILE A 47 8.52 -14.65 -6.62
CA ILE A 47 7.08 -14.35 -6.82
C ILE A 47 6.44 -15.38 -7.74
N ALA A 48 7.14 -15.78 -8.81
CA ALA A 48 6.63 -16.83 -9.70
C ALA A 48 6.51 -18.16 -8.98
N ASP A 49 7.50 -18.52 -8.14
CA ASP A 49 7.47 -19.74 -7.34
C ASP A 49 6.31 -19.72 -6.34
N GLN A 50 6.14 -18.62 -5.60
CA GLN A 50 5.03 -18.43 -4.66
C GLN A 50 3.67 -18.53 -5.35
N ILE A 51 3.52 -17.86 -6.50
CA ILE A 51 2.30 -17.92 -7.28
C ILE A 51 2.06 -19.36 -7.79
N ALA A 52 3.06 -20.02 -8.35
CA ALA A 52 2.92 -21.37 -8.87
C ALA A 52 2.50 -22.37 -7.78
N GLU A 53 3.02 -22.19 -6.56
CA GLU A 53 2.67 -23.00 -5.39
C GLU A 53 1.24 -22.74 -4.90
N TRP A 54 0.83 -21.47 -4.80
CA TRP A 54 -0.43 -21.10 -4.14
C TRP A 54 -1.63 -20.91 -5.07
N LEU A 55 -1.42 -20.61 -6.35
CA LEU A 55 -2.50 -20.40 -7.31
C LEU A 55 -3.44 -21.62 -7.48
N PRO A 56 -2.96 -22.89 -7.43
CA PRO A 56 -3.83 -24.05 -7.46
C PRO A 56 -4.75 -24.12 -6.22
N ALA A 57 -4.20 -23.86 -5.03
CA ALA A 57 -4.91 -23.90 -3.75
C ALA A 57 -5.80 -22.68 -3.48
N SER A 58 -5.57 -21.58 -4.19
CA SER A 58 -6.33 -20.34 -4.00
C SER A 58 -7.80 -20.47 -4.43
N HIS A 59 -8.71 -19.82 -3.70
CA HIS A 59 -10.13 -19.66 -4.07
C HIS A 59 -10.38 -18.64 -5.19
N ALA A 60 -9.32 -18.17 -5.87
CA ALA A 60 -9.44 -17.22 -6.97
C ALA A 60 -10.30 -17.77 -8.13
N PRO A 61 -11.08 -16.90 -8.81
CA PRO A 61 -11.82 -17.28 -10.02
C PRO A 61 -10.90 -17.84 -11.10
N ASN A 62 -11.41 -18.79 -11.90
CA ASN A 62 -10.59 -19.48 -12.90
C ASN A 62 -10.01 -18.53 -13.96
N TRP A 63 -10.75 -17.49 -14.35
CA TRP A 63 -10.26 -16.46 -15.28
C TRP A 63 -9.04 -15.71 -14.73
N TYR A 64 -9.00 -15.47 -13.41
CA TYR A 64 -7.88 -14.80 -12.75
C TYR A 64 -6.67 -15.73 -12.71
N LYS A 65 -6.86 -17.02 -12.42
CA LYS A 65 -5.78 -18.02 -12.45
C LYS A 65 -5.12 -18.11 -13.83
N ILE A 66 -5.91 -18.09 -14.91
CA ILE A 66 -5.39 -18.08 -16.29
C ILE A 66 -4.62 -16.78 -16.59
N PHE A 67 -5.13 -15.64 -16.15
CA PHE A 67 -4.44 -14.36 -16.33
C PHE A 67 -3.08 -14.32 -15.60
N VAL A 68 -3.07 -14.73 -14.33
CA VAL A 68 -1.85 -14.76 -13.51
C VAL A 68 -0.82 -15.72 -14.09
N SER A 69 -1.24 -16.93 -14.48
CA SER A 69 -0.32 -17.92 -15.06
C SER A 69 0.24 -17.53 -16.43
N SER A 70 -0.54 -16.86 -17.27
CA SER A 70 -0.11 -16.48 -18.62
C SER A 70 0.65 -15.15 -18.70
N GLN A 71 0.35 -14.18 -17.83
CA GLN A 71 0.94 -12.84 -17.89
C GLN A 71 1.95 -12.59 -16.77
N ILE A 72 1.64 -13.01 -15.53
CA ILE A 72 2.41 -12.64 -14.34
C ILE A 72 3.59 -13.57 -14.11
N ILE A 73 3.42 -14.88 -14.27
CA ILE A 73 4.51 -15.86 -14.09
C ILE A 73 5.64 -15.63 -15.11
N PRO A 74 5.39 -15.42 -16.43
CA PRO A 74 6.47 -15.20 -17.38
C PRO A 74 7.19 -13.86 -17.20
N HIS A 75 6.47 -12.82 -16.76
CA HIS A 75 7.00 -11.47 -16.56
C HIS A 75 7.27 -11.14 -15.08
N TRP A 76 7.66 -12.15 -14.30
CA TRP A 76 7.82 -12.05 -12.84
C TRP A 76 8.76 -10.93 -12.41
N GLN A 77 9.82 -10.65 -13.17
CA GLN A 77 10.82 -9.63 -12.84
C GLN A 77 10.21 -8.22 -12.91
N THR A 78 9.41 -7.93 -13.94
CA THR A 78 8.70 -6.66 -14.08
C THR A 78 7.68 -6.49 -12.97
N VAL A 79 6.95 -7.56 -12.63
CA VAL A 79 5.96 -7.55 -11.55
C VAL A 79 6.64 -7.34 -10.19
N ALA A 80 7.77 -7.99 -9.93
CA ALA A 80 8.56 -7.78 -8.72
C ALA A 80 9.02 -6.32 -8.58
N PHE A 81 9.49 -5.72 -9.68
CA PHE A 81 9.89 -4.31 -9.70
C PHE A 81 8.71 -3.37 -9.42
N ILE A 82 7.55 -3.63 -10.03
CA ILE A 82 6.33 -2.86 -9.78
C ILE A 82 5.89 -2.96 -8.32
N ILE A 83 5.89 -4.17 -7.75
CA ILE A 83 5.52 -4.40 -6.35
C ILE A 83 6.43 -3.61 -5.41
N VAL A 84 7.75 -3.73 -5.57
CA VAL A 84 8.71 -3.01 -4.72
C VAL A 84 8.57 -1.49 -4.91
N GLY A 85 8.39 -1.03 -6.15
CA GLY A 85 8.15 0.38 -6.47
C GLY A 85 6.88 0.93 -5.82
N LEU A 86 5.78 0.16 -5.82
CA LEU A 86 4.54 0.51 -5.14
C LEU A 86 4.71 0.55 -3.62
N GLU A 87 5.43 -0.41 -3.03
CA GLU A 87 5.72 -0.41 -1.59
C GLU A 87 6.53 0.83 -1.18
N PHE A 88 7.51 1.25 -1.98
CA PHE A 88 8.23 2.52 -1.77
C PHE A 88 7.32 3.74 -1.92
N ALA A 89 6.46 3.77 -2.94
CA ALA A 89 5.53 4.88 -3.15
C ALA A 89 4.56 5.03 -1.97
N ILE A 90 4.02 3.92 -1.47
CA ILE A 90 3.16 3.87 -0.27
C ILE A 90 3.93 4.37 0.95
N ALA A 91 5.14 3.86 1.17
CA ALA A 91 5.97 4.25 2.30
C ALA A 91 6.23 5.76 2.35
N VAL A 92 6.73 6.33 1.25
CA VAL A 92 7.05 7.76 1.17
C VAL A 92 5.80 8.61 1.30
N SER A 93 4.71 8.25 0.61
CA SER A 93 3.44 8.97 0.69
C SER A 93 2.88 9.00 2.11
N TYR A 94 2.96 7.89 2.84
CA TYR A 94 2.39 7.77 4.19
C TYR A 94 3.24 8.48 5.26
N ILE A 95 4.57 8.45 5.13
CA ILE A 95 5.48 9.18 6.02
C ILE A 95 5.32 10.69 5.82
N VAL A 96 5.40 11.14 4.56
CA VAL A 96 5.29 12.58 4.23
C VAL A 96 3.85 13.07 4.42
N GLY A 97 2.86 12.20 4.23
CA GLY A 97 1.44 12.59 4.22
C GLY A 97 1.09 13.41 2.96
N TYR A 98 1.70 13.07 1.82
CA TYR A 98 1.44 13.70 0.52
C TYR A 98 0.84 12.66 -0.44
N VAL A 99 -0.28 12.99 -1.08
CA VAL A 99 -0.98 12.17 -2.07
C VAL A 99 -1.47 10.85 -1.45
N VAL A 100 -1.88 10.89 -0.18
CA VAL A 100 -2.20 9.69 0.63
C VAL A 100 -3.41 8.95 0.08
N ARG A 101 -4.43 9.68 -0.43
CA ARG A 101 -5.67 9.08 -0.95
C ARG A 101 -5.45 8.16 -2.16
N PRO A 102 -4.90 8.64 -3.30
CA PRO A 102 -4.69 7.77 -4.45
C PRO A 102 -3.64 6.69 -4.16
N VAL A 103 -2.63 6.96 -3.32
CA VAL A 103 -1.64 5.95 -2.95
C VAL A 103 -2.24 4.88 -2.03
N ALA A 104 -3.19 5.23 -1.16
CA ALA A 104 -3.94 4.25 -0.38
C ALA A 104 -4.79 3.33 -1.28
N LEU A 105 -5.38 3.84 -2.37
CA LEU A 105 -6.06 3.01 -3.35
C LEU A 105 -5.10 2.05 -4.06
N LEU A 106 -3.89 2.51 -4.40
CA LEU A 106 -2.83 1.62 -4.91
C LEU A 106 -2.44 0.56 -3.87
N GLY A 107 -2.39 0.91 -2.59
CA GLY A 107 -2.20 -0.03 -1.48
C GLY A 107 -3.29 -1.09 -1.38
N VAL A 108 -4.56 -0.71 -1.57
CA VAL A 108 -5.68 -1.66 -1.65
C VAL A 108 -5.48 -2.63 -2.80
N LEU A 109 -5.15 -2.12 -4.00
CA LEU A 109 -4.89 -2.96 -5.17
C LEU A 109 -3.70 -3.90 -4.95
N LEU A 110 -2.63 -3.41 -4.32
CA LEU A 110 -1.47 -4.22 -3.97
C LEU A 110 -1.85 -5.36 -3.01
N CYS A 111 -2.53 -5.05 -1.90
CA CYS A 111 -2.95 -6.06 -0.92
C CYS A 111 -3.94 -7.06 -1.52
N PHE A 112 -4.84 -6.59 -2.40
CA PHE A 112 -5.78 -7.48 -3.11
C PHE A 112 -5.06 -8.50 -3.99
N ASN A 113 -4.03 -8.10 -4.75
CA ASN A 113 -3.24 -9.06 -5.53
C ASN A 113 -2.41 -9.98 -4.63
N MET A 114 -1.82 -9.44 -3.55
CA MET A 114 -1.04 -10.22 -2.60
C MET A 114 -1.86 -11.29 -1.88
N LEU A 115 -3.16 -11.06 -1.63
CA LEU A 115 -4.06 -12.08 -1.08
C LEU A 115 -4.14 -13.33 -1.94
N PHE A 116 -4.00 -13.21 -3.27
CA PHE A 116 -4.04 -14.36 -4.16
C PHE A 116 -2.66 -14.97 -4.44
N PHE A 117 -1.60 -14.18 -4.32
CA PHE A 117 -0.22 -14.63 -4.57
C PHE A 117 0.44 -15.25 -3.33
N SER A 118 0.01 -14.83 -2.14
CA SER A 118 0.58 -15.29 -0.88
C SER A 118 -0.18 -16.45 -0.28
N GLY A 119 0.53 -17.33 0.41
CA GLY A 119 -0.08 -18.46 1.11
C GLY A 119 -0.88 -18.07 2.36
N PRO A 120 -1.61 -19.02 2.97
CA PRO A 120 -2.54 -18.82 4.08
C PRO A 120 -1.92 -18.10 5.28
N MET A 121 -0.62 -18.31 5.52
CA MET A 121 0.08 -17.69 6.65
C MET A 121 0.09 -16.16 6.60
N ASN A 122 0.02 -15.56 5.41
CA ASN A 122 0.01 -14.11 5.26
C ASN A 122 -1.37 -13.56 4.88
N GLU A 123 -2.37 -14.42 4.68
CA GLU A 123 -3.69 -14.02 4.19
C GLU A 123 -4.38 -13.05 5.16
N ASP A 124 -4.36 -13.34 6.45
CA ASP A 124 -4.97 -12.48 7.48
C ASP A 124 -4.25 -11.12 7.60
N LEU A 125 -2.94 -11.11 7.39
CA LEU A 125 -2.15 -9.87 7.35
C LEU A 125 -2.53 -9.01 6.15
N TYR A 126 -2.69 -9.59 4.96
CA TYR A 126 -3.11 -8.81 3.80
C TYR A 126 -4.58 -8.38 3.87
N LYS A 127 -5.47 -9.15 4.51
CA LYS A 127 -6.86 -8.73 4.79
C LYS A 127 -6.90 -7.52 5.70
N THR A 128 -6.10 -7.53 6.77
CA THR A 128 -6.02 -6.39 7.70
C THR A 128 -5.42 -5.16 7.03
N PHE A 129 -4.34 -5.31 6.26
CA PHE A 129 -3.77 -4.18 5.50
C PHE A 129 -4.72 -3.64 4.44
N LEU A 130 -5.48 -4.50 3.75
CA LEU A 130 -6.51 -4.07 2.81
C LEU A 130 -7.55 -3.18 3.51
N ALA A 131 -8.07 -3.62 4.67
CA ALA A 131 -9.03 -2.84 5.44
C ALA A 131 -8.45 -1.50 5.90
N VAL A 132 -7.20 -1.48 6.38
CA VAL A 132 -6.55 -0.24 6.83
C VAL A 132 -6.34 0.73 5.66
N HIS A 133 -5.84 0.27 4.51
CA HIS A 133 -5.66 1.12 3.33
C HIS A 133 -6.98 1.69 2.83
N PHE A 134 -8.06 0.90 2.88
CA PHE A 134 -9.39 1.37 2.52
C PHE A 134 -9.88 2.47 3.46
N VAL A 135 -9.70 2.31 4.78
CA VAL A 135 -10.03 3.35 5.77
C VAL A 135 -9.17 4.60 5.57
N MET A 136 -7.87 4.45 5.28
CA MET A 136 -6.96 5.58 5.00
C MET A 136 -7.41 6.37 3.76
N ALA A 137 -7.83 5.67 2.70
CA ALA A 137 -8.37 6.27 1.49
C ALA A 137 -9.68 7.02 1.77
N TRP A 138 -10.59 6.41 2.55
CA TRP A 138 -11.91 6.96 2.87
C TRP A 138 -11.82 8.22 3.75
N VAL A 139 -11.11 8.12 4.88
CA VAL A 139 -10.95 9.22 5.83
C VAL A 139 -10.13 10.36 5.22
N GLY A 140 -9.21 10.05 4.29
CA GLY A 140 -8.27 11.01 3.76
C GLY A 140 -7.23 11.39 4.81
N ALA A 141 -6.55 10.38 5.36
CA ALA A 141 -5.59 10.55 6.45
C ALA A 141 -4.44 11.53 6.16
N GLY A 142 -4.19 11.90 4.90
CA GLY A 142 -3.24 12.95 4.53
C GLY A 142 -3.65 14.35 5.01
N ARG A 143 -4.95 14.62 5.18
CA ARG A 143 -5.47 15.91 5.65
C ARG A 143 -5.17 16.19 7.12
N CYS A 144 -4.78 15.17 7.88
CA CYS A 144 -4.46 15.26 9.30
C CYS A 144 -2.95 15.09 9.46
N LEU A 145 -2.25 16.16 9.87
CA LEU A 145 -0.79 16.15 10.08
C LEU A 145 0.01 15.66 8.86
N GLY A 146 -0.48 15.91 7.64
CA GLY A 146 0.20 15.61 6.38
C GLY A 146 0.30 16.85 5.50
N PHE A 147 1.20 16.80 4.52
CA PHE A 147 1.33 17.87 3.52
C PHE A 147 0.06 18.07 2.67
N ASP A 148 -0.81 17.05 2.56
CA ASP A 148 -2.10 17.17 1.88
C ASP A 148 -3.00 18.25 2.52
N TYR A 149 -2.88 18.53 3.81
CA TYR A 149 -3.63 19.62 4.46
C TYR A 149 -3.36 20.99 3.83
N TYR A 150 -2.12 21.25 3.41
CA TYR A 150 -1.74 22.52 2.79
C TYR A 150 -2.36 22.68 1.41
N PHE A 151 -2.34 21.61 0.61
CA PHE A 151 -2.93 21.62 -0.73
C PHE A 151 -4.45 21.63 -0.69
N PHE A 152 -5.07 20.89 0.25
CA PHE A 152 -6.52 20.91 0.47
C PHE A 152 -7.04 22.33 0.79
N LYS A 153 -6.32 23.10 1.61
CA LYS A 153 -6.69 24.50 1.93
C LYS A 153 -6.59 25.43 0.72
N ARG A 154 -5.71 25.14 -0.25
CA ARG A 154 -5.46 25.97 -1.45
C ARG A 154 -6.27 25.54 -2.68
N ARG A 155 -6.54 24.24 -2.86
CA ARG A 155 -7.41 23.67 -3.89
C ARG A 155 -8.22 22.51 -3.30
N ARG A 156 -9.53 22.68 -3.19
CA ARG A 156 -10.47 21.64 -2.70
C ARG A 156 -10.77 20.58 -3.77
N GLY A 157 -9.73 19.87 -4.21
CA GLY A 157 -9.89 18.71 -5.11
C GLY A 157 -10.26 17.44 -4.36
N ILE A 158 -10.88 16.49 -5.06
CA ILE A 158 -11.31 15.18 -4.52
C ILE A 158 -10.09 14.34 -4.05
N TRP A 159 -8.94 14.58 -4.68
CA TRP A 159 -7.70 13.82 -4.51
C TRP A 159 -6.82 14.24 -3.31
N TRP A 160 -7.11 15.38 -2.69
CA TRP A 160 -6.35 15.96 -1.56
C TRP A 160 -7.22 15.99 -0.32
#